data_AF-A0A951P0D1-F1
#
_entry.id   AF-A0A951P0D1-F1
#
_cell.length_a   1.000
_cell.length_b   1.000
_cell.length_c   1.000
_cell.angle_alpha   90.00
_cell.angle_beta   90.00
_cell.angle_gamma   90.00
#
_symmetry.space_group_name_H-M   'P 1'
#
loop_
_entity.id
_entity.type
_entity.pdbx_description
1 polymer ?
#
loop_
_entity_poly.entity_id
_entity_poly.type
_entity_poly.pdbx_seq_one_letter_code
_entity_poly.pdbx_strand_id
1 'polypeptide(L)'
;MKRIITCQGSIQFVAALSAMFYRDRAQSATYQNYLVIYELYAPEQQHHEFAAFIQSMAESVCDWEAIVYLTPEQRDTIGHQLDSTPPHRIYNTVHQWIGLDYTDELYLCRNWQFTNQLLINAYPTASRICHGDGIGLYFSEHSAIVRRPFTPPPTPDQLFDWTWWKARSLWHRIRERLQLKTKLYSLPFDVGYFVLPDIFDETPPMPIIKLDSSELLARFEQFTSFVDVAQVAEVQTAIEHSPVSILLTSNFSEGDRISQDNELKAYRDFLTSYEIPPNSVLVIKPHPRDDLSKIYRLKESLSDLYQNIILLTDLNLFFLPFEVFFLKAFQSSNIRVFAVSSACLSLKLLFDVPSLIGFNADITTRYFDPEFVAARLEHEQTLHNAIARL
;
A
#
# COMPACT_ATOMS: atom_id res chain seq x y z
N MET A 1 -27.75 -1.15 6.33
CA MET A 1 -26.53 -1.58 7.03
C MET A 1 -25.49 -0.48 6.93
N LYS A 2 -24.68 -0.29 7.96
CA LYS A 2 -23.58 0.69 7.98
C LYS A 2 -22.27 -0.07 7.81
N ARG A 3 -21.39 0.43 6.94
CA ARG A 3 -20.07 -0.17 6.73
C ARG A 3 -18.98 0.89 6.70
N ILE A 4 -17.88 0.56 7.34
CA ILE A 4 -16.65 1.34 7.30
C ILE A 4 -15.69 0.63 6.33
N ILE A 5 -15.25 1.37 5.33
CA ILE A 5 -14.25 0.96 4.35
C ILE A 5 -12.96 1.69 4.71
N THR A 6 -11.82 0.99 4.66
CA THR A 6 -10.53 1.62 4.88
C THR A 6 -9.55 1.43 3.74
N CYS A 7 -8.59 2.34 3.64
CA CYS A 7 -7.46 2.22 2.71
C CYS A 7 -6.25 3.05 3.15
N GLN A 8 -5.06 2.57 2.78
CA GLN A 8 -3.76 3.23 2.98
C GLN A 8 -3.10 3.62 1.64
N GLY A 9 -3.90 3.71 0.59
CA GLY A 9 -3.47 4.07 -0.76
C GLY A 9 -4.55 3.78 -1.82
N SER A 10 -4.41 4.37 -2.99
CA SER A 10 -5.37 4.27 -4.10
C SER A 10 -5.59 2.82 -4.56
N ILE A 11 -4.54 2.01 -4.70
CA ILE A 11 -4.69 0.62 -5.14
C ILE A 11 -5.41 -0.25 -4.10
N GLN A 12 -5.16 -0.01 -2.81
CA GLN A 12 -5.91 -0.70 -1.74
C GLN A 12 -7.38 -0.29 -1.73
N PHE A 13 -7.69 0.98 -2.06
CA PHE A 13 -9.06 1.43 -2.22
C PHE A 13 -9.77 0.67 -3.36
N VAL A 14 -9.10 0.45 -4.49
CA VAL A 14 -9.63 -0.39 -5.59
C VAL A 14 -9.91 -1.82 -5.13
N ALA A 15 -9.01 -2.44 -4.36
CA ALA A 15 -9.24 -3.77 -3.80
C ALA A 15 -10.43 -3.80 -2.81
N ALA A 16 -10.55 -2.78 -1.95
CA ALA A 16 -11.68 -2.65 -1.03
C ALA A 16 -13.00 -2.50 -1.77
N LEU A 17 -13.05 -1.67 -2.83
CA LEU A 17 -14.23 -1.55 -3.70
C LEU A 17 -14.57 -2.88 -4.39
N SER A 18 -13.56 -3.64 -4.82
CA SER A 18 -13.78 -4.96 -5.45
C SER A 18 -14.49 -5.92 -4.49
N ALA A 19 -14.03 -5.99 -3.24
CA ALA A 19 -14.68 -6.78 -2.19
C ALA A 19 -16.10 -6.26 -1.85
N MET A 20 -16.25 -4.95 -1.75
CA MET A 20 -17.50 -4.26 -1.45
C MET A 20 -18.59 -4.58 -2.48
N PHE A 21 -18.32 -4.29 -3.76
CA PHE A 21 -19.29 -4.50 -4.84
C PHE A 21 -19.57 -5.98 -5.13
N TYR A 22 -18.60 -6.87 -4.90
CA TYR A 22 -18.86 -8.30 -4.96
C TYR A 22 -19.92 -8.71 -3.94
N ARG A 23 -19.78 -8.23 -2.70
CA ARG A 23 -20.72 -8.55 -1.62
C ARG A 23 -22.10 -7.93 -1.83
N ASP A 24 -22.17 -6.73 -2.39
CA ASP A 24 -23.44 -6.04 -2.70
C ASP A 24 -24.31 -6.86 -3.66
N ARG A 25 -23.70 -7.59 -4.60
CA ARG A 25 -24.44 -8.49 -5.51
C ARG A 25 -25.00 -9.73 -4.80
N ALA A 26 -24.38 -10.14 -3.70
CA ALA A 26 -24.81 -11.28 -2.91
C ALA A 26 -25.87 -10.92 -1.85
N GLN A 27 -26.08 -9.64 -1.55
CA GLN A 27 -26.95 -9.18 -0.47
C GLN A 27 -27.92 -8.09 -0.94
N SER A 28 -29.22 -8.30 -0.77
CA SER A 28 -30.25 -7.28 -1.04
C SER A 28 -30.39 -6.28 0.11
N ALA A 29 -29.29 -5.64 0.51
CA ALA A 29 -29.27 -4.65 1.58
C ALA A 29 -28.95 -3.25 1.06
N THR A 30 -29.55 -2.23 1.68
CA THR A 30 -29.14 -0.82 1.47
C THR A 30 -28.00 -0.50 2.41
N TYR A 31 -26.90 0.05 1.88
CA TYR A 31 -25.70 0.39 2.64
C TYR A 31 -25.55 1.90 2.84
N GLN A 32 -25.05 2.26 4.02
CA GLN A 32 -24.50 3.57 4.35
C GLN A 32 -22.98 3.42 4.42
N ASN A 33 -22.26 4.09 3.52
CA ASN A 33 -20.82 3.90 3.32
C ASN A 33 -20.03 5.00 4.03
N TYR A 34 -19.02 4.61 4.79
CA TYR A 34 -18.06 5.51 5.43
C TYR A 34 -16.66 5.12 4.96
N LEU A 35 -15.88 6.06 4.42
CA LEU A 35 -14.49 5.82 4.04
C LEU A 35 -13.55 6.40 5.10
N VAL A 36 -12.56 5.61 5.51
CA VAL A 36 -11.49 6.06 6.40
C VAL A 36 -10.14 5.86 5.72
N ILE A 37 -9.49 6.96 5.37
CA ILE A 37 -8.16 7.02 4.77
C ILE A 37 -7.17 7.25 5.92
N TYR A 38 -6.08 6.47 5.98
CA TYR A 38 -5.05 6.65 7.00
C TYR A 38 -3.71 6.05 6.56
N GLU A 39 -2.64 6.39 7.29
CA GLU A 39 -1.32 5.79 7.13
C GLU A 39 -0.88 5.68 5.66
N LEU A 40 -0.93 6.80 4.95
CA LEU A 40 -0.57 6.84 3.53
C LEU A 40 0.92 6.56 3.31
N TYR A 41 1.76 6.68 4.35
CA TYR A 41 3.21 6.45 4.34
C TYR A 41 3.95 7.18 3.20
N ALA A 42 3.45 8.36 2.83
CA ALA A 42 4.10 9.26 1.87
C ALA A 42 4.94 10.29 2.63
N PRO A 43 5.79 11.07 1.95
CA PRO A 43 6.42 12.24 2.54
C PRO A 43 5.38 13.21 3.13
N GLU A 44 5.71 13.87 4.24
CA GLU A 44 4.78 14.70 5.04
C GLU A 44 4.01 15.71 4.19
N GLN A 45 4.71 16.37 3.27
CA GLN A 45 4.17 17.37 2.35
C GLN A 45 3.15 16.82 1.33
N GLN A 46 3.12 15.49 1.10
CA GLN A 46 2.23 14.86 0.11
C GLN A 46 0.95 14.27 0.73
N HIS A 47 0.88 14.17 2.06
CA HIS A 47 -0.20 13.47 2.75
C HIS A 47 -1.61 13.98 2.39
N HIS A 48 -1.80 15.31 2.43
CA HIS A 48 -3.10 15.90 2.15
C HIS A 48 -3.49 15.78 0.67
N GLU A 49 -2.54 15.93 -0.24
CA GLU A 49 -2.79 15.78 -1.69
C GLU A 49 -3.17 14.34 -2.03
N PHE A 50 -2.48 13.36 -1.45
CA PHE A 50 -2.78 11.95 -1.67
C PHE A 50 -4.14 11.56 -1.05
N ALA A 51 -4.46 12.05 0.16
CA ALA A 51 -5.77 11.84 0.76
C ALA A 51 -6.90 12.46 -0.08
N ALA A 52 -6.71 13.69 -0.57
CA ALA A 52 -7.67 14.39 -1.43
C ALA A 52 -7.89 13.68 -2.77
N PHE A 53 -6.82 13.08 -3.33
CA PHE A 53 -6.93 12.26 -4.54
C PHE A 53 -7.79 11.02 -4.30
N ILE A 54 -7.55 10.28 -3.20
CA ILE A 54 -8.38 9.11 -2.85
C ILE A 54 -9.83 9.52 -2.56
N GLN A 55 -10.06 10.65 -1.90
CA GLN A 55 -11.39 11.20 -1.71
C GLN A 55 -12.09 11.45 -3.06
N SER A 56 -11.40 12.10 -4.00
CA SER A 56 -11.94 12.34 -5.35
C SER A 56 -12.28 11.03 -6.07
N MET A 57 -11.42 10.01 -5.96
CA MET A 57 -11.73 8.66 -6.46
C MET A 57 -13.00 8.12 -5.81
N ALA A 58 -13.13 8.21 -4.49
CA ALA A 58 -14.27 7.68 -3.76
C ALA A 58 -15.59 8.34 -4.18
N GLU A 59 -15.61 9.67 -4.28
CA GLU A 59 -16.78 10.46 -4.69
C GLU A 59 -17.24 10.14 -6.13
N SER A 60 -16.33 9.65 -6.99
CA SER A 60 -16.67 9.27 -8.36
C SER A 60 -17.37 7.91 -8.51
N VAL A 61 -17.40 7.09 -7.45
CA VAL A 61 -17.80 5.68 -7.54
C VAL A 61 -19.17 5.41 -6.93
N CYS A 62 -19.44 5.94 -5.75
CA CYS A 62 -20.70 5.74 -5.04
C CYS A 62 -20.95 6.84 -4.00
N ASP A 63 -22.13 6.83 -3.42
CA ASP A 63 -22.48 7.75 -2.34
C ASP A 63 -21.79 7.35 -1.02
N TRP A 64 -21.25 8.35 -0.33
CA TRP A 64 -20.61 8.24 0.98
C TRP A 64 -21.30 9.14 1.98
N GLU A 65 -21.60 8.60 3.16
CA GLU A 65 -22.09 9.40 4.30
C GLU A 65 -20.96 10.28 4.86
N ALA A 66 -19.73 9.74 4.87
CA ALA A 66 -18.53 10.50 5.21
C ALA A 66 -17.29 9.89 4.56
N ILE A 67 -16.35 10.76 4.20
CA ILE A 67 -14.98 10.39 3.83
C ILE A 67 -14.06 11.12 4.80
N VAL A 68 -13.31 10.36 5.60
CA VAL A 68 -12.49 10.88 6.70
C VAL A 68 -11.04 10.50 6.47
N TYR A 69 -10.16 11.49 6.52
CA TYR A 69 -8.71 11.27 6.57
C TYR A 69 -8.22 11.40 8.02
N LEU A 70 -7.71 10.29 8.58
CA LEU A 70 -7.06 10.31 9.89
C LEU A 70 -5.60 10.71 9.72
N THR A 71 -5.25 11.90 10.20
CA THR A 71 -3.91 12.47 10.00
C THR A 71 -2.87 11.80 10.88
N PRO A 72 -1.57 11.88 10.54
CA PRO A 72 -0.49 11.39 11.41
C PRO A 72 -0.56 11.98 12.82
N GLU A 73 -0.89 13.27 12.95
CA GLU A 73 -0.96 13.96 14.24
C GLU A 73 -2.08 13.40 15.12
N GLN A 74 -3.25 13.11 14.53
CA GLN A 74 -4.36 12.47 15.24
C GLN A 74 -3.97 11.07 15.72
N ARG A 75 -3.33 10.28 14.86
CA ARG A 75 -2.86 8.93 15.17
C ARG A 75 -1.81 8.93 16.28
N ASP A 76 -0.83 9.83 16.20
CA ASP A 76 0.25 9.92 17.18
C ASP A 76 -0.30 10.42 18.54
N THR A 77 -1.23 11.39 18.51
CA THR A 77 -1.94 11.88 19.69
C THR A 77 -2.69 10.76 20.41
N ILE A 78 -3.50 9.98 19.68
CA ILE A 78 -4.27 8.89 20.30
C ILE A 78 -3.37 7.74 20.74
N GLY A 79 -2.28 7.48 20.03
CA GLY A 79 -1.24 6.53 20.42
C GLY A 79 -0.63 6.86 21.79
N HIS A 80 -0.28 8.12 22.03
CA HIS A 80 0.21 8.57 23.34
C HIS A 80 -0.84 8.50 24.45
N GLN A 81 -2.12 8.60 24.11
CA GLN A 81 -3.22 8.54 25.08
C GLN A 81 -3.54 7.12 25.54
N LEU A 82 -3.21 6.06 24.77
CA LEU A 82 -3.56 4.67 25.11
C LEU A 82 -3.10 4.24 26.51
N ASP A 83 -1.91 4.68 26.93
CA ASP A 83 -1.33 4.32 28.23
C ASP A 83 -1.94 5.06 29.42
N SER A 84 -2.78 6.07 29.17
CA SER A 84 -3.29 6.97 30.20
C SER A 84 -4.80 7.24 30.15
N THR A 85 -5.48 6.73 29.13
CA THR A 85 -6.89 7.01 28.86
C THR A 85 -7.70 5.71 28.82
N PRO A 86 -8.87 5.66 29.50
CA PRO A 86 -9.71 4.48 29.51
C PRO A 86 -10.34 4.20 28.12
N PRO A 87 -10.64 2.93 27.79
CA PRO A 87 -11.12 2.53 26.46
C PRO A 87 -12.31 3.32 25.93
N HIS A 88 -13.32 3.56 26.75
CA HIS A 88 -14.53 4.28 26.32
C HIS A 88 -14.24 5.70 25.81
N ARG A 89 -13.21 6.39 26.33
CA ARG A 89 -12.83 7.72 25.84
C ARG A 89 -12.05 7.62 24.53
N ILE A 90 -11.12 6.68 24.43
CA ILE A 90 -10.37 6.41 23.18
C ILE A 90 -11.35 6.08 22.05
N TYR A 91 -12.28 5.16 22.28
CA TYR A 91 -13.23 4.74 21.26
C TYR A 91 -14.25 5.83 20.93
N ASN A 92 -14.72 6.60 21.91
CA ASN A 92 -15.57 7.76 21.65
C ASN A 92 -14.87 8.81 20.77
N THR A 93 -13.57 9.04 20.95
CA THR A 93 -12.80 9.92 20.06
C THR A 93 -12.79 9.38 18.62
N VAL A 94 -12.60 8.07 18.43
CA VAL A 94 -12.65 7.43 17.12
C VAL A 94 -14.05 7.54 16.48
N HIS A 95 -15.10 7.33 17.25
CA HIS A 95 -16.49 7.51 16.81
C HIS A 95 -16.76 8.95 16.37
N GLN A 96 -16.26 9.94 17.12
CA GLN A 96 -16.37 11.35 16.78
C GLN A 96 -15.61 11.72 15.50
N TRP A 97 -14.42 11.17 15.28
CA TRP A 97 -13.67 11.42 14.04
C TRP A 97 -14.38 10.87 12.81
N ILE A 98 -14.96 9.67 12.92
CA ILE A 98 -15.67 9.03 11.81
C ILE A 98 -17.10 9.60 11.65
N GLY A 99 -17.67 10.17 12.71
CA GLY A 99 -19.07 10.57 12.76
C GLY A 99 -20.02 9.39 12.90
N LEU A 100 -19.57 8.29 13.51
CA LEU A 100 -20.32 7.04 13.58
C LEU A 100 -20.08 6.25 14.86
N ASP A 101 -21.13 5.97 15.63
CA ASP A 101 -21.03 5.25 16.90
C ASP A 101 -21.09 3.71 16.76
N TYR A 102 -21.64 3.21 15.65
CA TYR A 102 -21.75 1.77 15.39
C TYR A 102 -21.65 1.46 13.89
N THR A 103 -21.07 0.32 13.55
CA THR A 103 -21.04 -0.20 12.17
C THR A 103 -21.37 -1.69 12.17
N ASP A 104 -22.02 -2.15 11.10
CA ASP A 104 -22.34 -3.57 10.90
C ASP A 104 -21.12 -4.29 10.29
N GLU A 105 -20.36 -3.61 9.44
CA GLU A 105 -19.19 -4.16 8.75
C GLU A 105 -17.99 -3.22 8.82
N LEU A 106 -16.80 -3.80 8.90
CA LEU A 106 -15.51 -3.11 8.93
C LEU A 106 -14.55 -3.80 7.96
N TYR A 107 -14.23 -3.12 6.87
CA TYR A 107 -13.31 -3.59 5.83
C TYR A 107 -11.91 -3.07 6.12
N LEU A 108 -10.92 -3.97 6.18
CA LEU A 108 -9.53 -3.62 6.46
C LEU A 108 -8.60 -4.44 5.56
N CYS A 109 -7.41 -3.94 5.28
CA CYS A 109 -6.40 -4.70 4.54
C CYS A 109 -5.72 -5.78 5.42
N ARG A 110 -5.60 -5.53 6.74
CA ARG A 110 -4.89 -6.37 7.73
C ARG A 110 -5.43 -6.11 9.15
N ASN A 111 -5.06 -6.91 10.16
CA ASN A 111 -5.56 -6.77 11.54
C ASN A 111 -4.50 -6.43 12.60
N TRP A 112 -3.23 -6.27 12.23
CA TRP A 112 -2.12 -6.07 13.16
C TRP A 112 -1.51 -4.66 13.15
N GLN A 113 -1.87 -3.81 12.18
CA GLN A 113 -1.44 -2.39 12.16
C GLN A 113 -2.20 -1.58 13.21
N PHE A 114 -1.55 -0.55 13.76
CA PHE A 114 -2.09 0.28 14.84
C PHE A 114 -3.50 0.79 14.56
N THR A 115 -3.71 1.45 13.42
CA THR A 115 -5.01 2.05 13.09
C THR A 115 -6.08 0.97 12.83
N ASN A 116 -5.69 -0.16 12.25
CA ASN A 116 -6.61 -1.29 12.03
C ASN A 116 -7.07 -1.87 13.37
N GLN A 117 -6.13 -2.07 14.32
CA GLN A 117 -6.47 -2.50 15.67
C GLN A 117 -7.35 -1.46 16.37
N LEU A 118 -7.04 -0.17 16.25
CA LEU A 118 -7.84 0.90 16.84
C LEU A 118 -9.30 0.84 16.36
N LEU A 119 -9.52 0.69 15.05
CA LEU A 119 -10.86 0.57 14.46
C LEU A 119 -11.56 -0.73 14.87
N ILE A 120 -10.87 -1.87 14.84
CA ILE A 120 -11.42 -3.17 15.29
C ILE A 120 -11.92 -3.07 16.73
N ASN A 121 -11.16 -2.42 17.62
CA ASN A 121 -11.52 -2.32 19.03
C ASN A 121 -12.57 -1.23 19.30
N ALA A 122 -12.64 -0.19 18.47
CA ALA A 122 -13.70 0.83 18.54
C ALA A 122 -15.06 0.31 18.02
N TYR A 123 -15.06 -0.70 17.13
CA TYR A 123 -16.25 -1.33 16.58
C TYR A 123 -16.24 -2.85 16.78
N PRO A 124 -16.26 -3.34 18.03
CA PRO A 124 -16.00 -4.74 18.35
C PRO A 124 -17.08 -5.70 17.84
N THR A 125 -18.31 -5.21 17.63
CA THR A 125 -19.44 -6.01 17.14
C THR A 125 -19.55 -6.09 15.63
N ALA A 126 -18.77 -5.29 14.90
CA ALA A 126 -18.80 -5.28 13.45
C ALA A 126 -18.24 -6.59 12.87
N SER A 127 -18.77 -7.03 11.74
CA SER A 127 -18.14 -8.08 10.97
C SER A 127 -16.84 -7.56 10.36
N ARG A 128 -15.74 -8.26 10.60
CA ARG A 128 -14.40 -7.90 10.14
C ARG A 128 -14.12 -8.57 8.81
N ILE A 129 -14.01 -7.75 7.76
CA ILE A 129 -13.79 -8.21 6.39
C ILE A 129 -12.37 -7.82 5.97
N CYS A 130 -11.58 -8.78 5.51
CA CYS A 130 -10.27 -8.50 4.92
C CYS A 130 -10.41 -8.33 3.41
N HIS A 131 -9.94 -7.22 2.84
CA HIS A 131 -9.93 -7.03 1.38
C HIS A 131 -8.52 -7.19 0.76
N GLY A 132 -7.52 -7.52 1.57
CA GLY A 132 -6.13 -7.66 1.13
C GLY A 132 -5.43 -6.32 0.82
N ASP A 133 -4.14 -6.43 0.54
CA ASP A 133 -3.27 -5.31 0.18
C ASP A 133 -3.07 -5.26 -1.36
N GLY A 134 -2.62 -4.13 -1.89
CA GLY A 134 -2.37 -3.96 -3.32
C GLY A 134 -3.60 -4.32 -4.15
N ILE A 135 -3.44 -5.30 -5.04
CA ILE A 135 -4.48 -5.85 -5.91
C ILE A 135 -5.36 -6.94 -5.25
N GLY A 136 -5.48 -6.94 -3.92
CA GLY A 136 -6.19 -7.99 -3.18
C GLY A 136 -5.30 -9.20 -2.87
N LEU A 137 -4.07 -8.93 -2.44
CA LEU A 137 -3.07 -9.89 -1.97
C LEU A 137 -3.22 -10.13 -0.47
N TYR A 138 -3.00 -11.36 -0.02
CA TYR A 138 -2.83 -11.64 1.39
C TYR A 138 -1.35 -11.48 1.80
N PHE A 139 -1.13 -10.89 2.98
CA PHE A 139 0.18 -10.83 3.63
C PHE A 139 0.04 -11.16 5.11
N SER A 140 0.76 -12.18 5.55
CA SER A 140 0.92 -12.50 6.96
C SER A 140 1.74 -11.44 7.69
N GLU A 141 1.59 -11.38 9.02
CA GLU A 141 2.46 -10.56 9.88
C GLU A 141 3.94 -10.99 9.82
N HIS A 142 4.20 -12.21 9.33
CA HIS A 142 5.54 -12.78 9.21
C HIS A 142 6.14 -12.62 7.81
N SER A 143 5.42 -12.03 6.85
CA SER A 143 5.91 -11.83 5.49
C SER A 143 7.18 -10.97 5.47
N ALA A 144 8.16 -11.32 4.63
CA ALA A 144 9.40 -10.57 4.46
C ALA A 144 9.18 -9.09 4.09
N ILE A 145 8.06 -8.77 3.45
CA ILE A 145 7.67 -7.39 3.08
C ILE A 145 7.33 -6.55 4.32
N VAL A 146 6.79 -7.20 5.35
CA VAL A 146 6.28 -6.62 6.59
C VAL A 146 7.35 -6.60 7.68
N ARG A 147 8.28 -7.57 7.69
CA ARG A 147 9.37 -7.63 8.65
C ARG A 147 10.22 -6.36 8.58
N ARG A 148 10.12 -5.52 9.61
CA ARG A 148 11.21 -4.58 9.94
C ARG A 148 12.26 -5.35 10.74
N PRO A 149 13.56 -5.13 10.48
CA PRO A 149 14.60 -5.65 11.35
C PRO A 149 14.32 -5.20 12.79
N PHE A 150 14.51 -6.13 13.71
CA PHE A 150 14.25 -5.95 15.13
C PHE A 150 15.02 -4.73 15.62
N THR A 151 14.34 -3.72 16.18
CA THR A 151 15.04 -2.66 16.91
C THR A 151 15.77 -3.36 18.05
N PRO A 152 17.12 -3.31 18.11
CA PRO A 152 17.84 -4.04 19.16
C PRO A 152 17.35 -3.56 20.52
N PRO A 153 17.13 -4.47 21.48
CA PRO A 153 16.78 -4.06 22.83
C PRO A 153 17.89 -3.15 23.38
N PRO A 154 17.55 -2.17 24.24
CA PRO A 154 18.55 -1.29 24.85
C PRO A 154 19.65 -2.10 25.52
N THR A 155 20.90 -1.66 25.37
CA THR A 155 22.09 -2.37 25.86
C THR A 155 22.16 -2.41 27.40
N PRO A 156 22.83 -3.42 27.98
CA PRO A 156 22.82 -3.71 29.42
C PRO A 156 23.42 -2.64 30.36
N ASP A 157 23.94 -1.53 29.84
CA ASP A 157 24.67 -0.53 30.62
C ASP A 157 23.76 0.44 31.40
N GLN A 158 22.45 0.20 31.40
CA GLN A 158 21.46 0.95 32.19
C GLN A 158 21.09 0.22 33.50
N LEU A 159 22.07 0.00 34.39
CA LEU A 159 21.88 -0.56 35.74
C LEU A 159 20.91 0.25 36.62
N PHE A 160 20.52 1.46 36.21
CA PHE A 160 19.57 2.34 36.91
C PHE A 160 18.09 1.93 36.72
N ASP A 161 17.80 0.92 35.90
CA ASP A 161 16.44 0.73 35.38
C ASP A 161 15.62 -0.40 36.03
N TRP A 162 16.19 -1.28 36.86
CA TRP A 162 15.43 -2.44 37.35
C TRP A 162 14.33 -2.11 38.38
N THR A 163 14.59 -1.18 39.29
CA THR A 163 13.60 -0.71 40.27
C THR A 163 12.56 0.18 39.61
N TRP A 164 12.96 1.01 38.65
CA TRP A 164 12.06 1.81 37.83
C TRP A 164 11.20 0.94 36.91
N TRP A 165 11.73 -0.12 36.32
CA TRP A 165 11.00 -1.08 35.50
C TRP A 165 10.04 -1.94 36.34
N LYS A 166 10.40 -2.30 37.58
CA LYS A 166 9.48 -2.93 38.54
C LYS A 166 8.36 -1.99 39.00
N ALA A 167 8.68 -0.73 39.28
CA ALA A 167 7.69 0.28 39.61
C ALA A 167 6.77 0.58 38.43
N ARG A 168 7.32 0.71 37.21
CA ARG A 168 6.59 0.93 35.95
C ARG A 168 5.72 -0.27 35.60
N SER A 169 6.21 -1.50 35.76
CA SER A 169 5.41 -2.71 35.53
C SER A 169 4.31 -2.90 36.57
N LEU A 170 4.55 -2.57 37.84
CA LEU A 170 3.51 -2.55 38.87
C LEU A 170 2.48 -1.44 38.60
N TRP A 171 2.93 -0.24 38.21
CA TRP A 171 2.08 0.88 37.81
C TRP A 171 1.23 0.54 36.59
N HIS A 172 1.81 -0.10 35.57
CA HIS A 172 1.09 -0.61 34.41
C HIS A 172 0.04 -1.65 34.79
N ARG A 173 0.37 -2.60 35.68
CA ARG A 173 -0.60 -3.60 36.18
C ARG A 173 -1.74 -2.95 36.98
N ILE A 174 -1.44 -1.92 37.78
CA ILE A 174 -2.45 -1.16 38.53
C ILE A 174 -3.35 -0.38 37.57
N ARG A 175 -2.79 0.34 36.58
CA ARG A 175 -3.57 1.06 35.57
C ARG A 175 -4.44 0.12 34.74
N GLU A 176 -3.92 -1.05 34.38
CA GLU A 176 -4.67 -2.08 33.68
C GLU A 176 -5.85 -2.59 34.53
N ARG A 177 -5.60 -2.90 35.81
CA ARG A 177 -6.65 -3.33 36.75
C ARG A 177 -7.70 -2.26 37.02
N LEU A 178 -7.32 -0.98 36.96
CA LEU A 178 -8.21 0.17 37.12
C LEU A 178 -8.86 0.62 35.80
N GLN A 179 -8.66 -0.10 34.68
CA GLN A 179 -9.15 0.27 33.34
C GLN A 179 -8.72 1.68 32.88
N LEU A 180 -7.62 2.20 33.41
CA LEU A 180 -7.07 3.53 33.06
C LEU A 180 -6.14 3.47 31.83
N LYS A 181 -6.01 2.30 31.21
CA LYS A 181 -5.20 2.03 30.02
C LYS A 181 -6.04 1.30 28.99
N THR A 182 -5.89 1.69 27.74
CA THR A 182 -6.49 1.03 26.59
C THR A 182 -5.48 0.07 25.98
N LYS A 183 -5.87 -1.20 25.84
CA LYS A 183 -5.12 -2.19 25.07
C LYS A 183 -5.84 -2.40 23.74
N LEU A 184 -5.09 -2.39 22.66
CA LEU A 184 -5.59 -2.73 21.35
C LEU A 184 -5.25 -4.19 21.07
N TYR A 185 -6.24 -4.94 20.62
CA TYR A 185 -6.11 -6.35 20.28
C TYR A 185 -6.23 -6.54 18.77
N SER A 186 -5.36 -7.39 18.20
CA SER A 186 -5.61 -7.96 16.88
C SER A 186 -6.73 -8.99 17.02
N LEU A 187 -7.89 -8.73 16.40
CA LEU A 187 -8.97 -9.72 16.32
C LEU A 187 -8.96 -10.39 14.94
N PRO A 188 -9.35 -11.66 14.84
CA PRO A 188 -9.39 -12.37 13.56
C PRO A 188 -10.47 -11.78 12.65
N PHE A 189 -10.23 -11.90 11.34
CA PHE A 189 -11.24 -11.61 10.33
C PHE A 189 -12.28 -12.71 10.27
N ASP A 190 -13.52 -12.33 9.96
CA ASP A 190 -14.60 -13.29 9.76
C ASP A 190 -14.55 -13.89 8.33
N VAL A 191 -14.09 -13.09 7.35
CA VAL A 191 -13.93 -13.50 5.95
C VAL A 191 -12.89 -12.61 5.26
N GLY A 192 -12.17 -13.17 4.29
CA GLY A 192 -11.30 -12.43 3.38
C GLY A 192 -11.76 -12.50 1.92
N TYR A 193 -11.67 -11.38 1.19
CA TYR A 193 -11.88 -11.29 -0.24
C TYR A 193 -10.54 -10.96 -0.89
N PHE A 194 -10.08 -11.85 -1.76
CA PHE A 194 -8.75 -11.77 -2.36
C PHE A 194 -8.82 -12.12 -3.83
N VAL A 195 -8.04 -11.43 -4.67
CA VAL A 195 -7.84 -11.86 -6.06
C VAL A 195 -6.81 -13.00 -6.09
N LEU A 196 -5.76 -12.86 -5.28
CA LEU A 196 -4.62 -13.77 -5.21
C LEU A 196 -4.36 -14.20 -3.74
N PRO A 197 -5.21 -15.05 -3.14
CA PRO A 197 -5.13 -15.39 -1.71
C PRO A 197 -3.86 -16.14 -1.31
N ASP A 198 -3.36 -17.04 -2.18
CA ASP A 198 -2.29 -17.98 -1.83
C ASP A 198 -1.02 -17.77 -2.68
N ILE A 199 -0.90 -16.62 -3.37
CA ILE A 199 0.16 -16.40 -4.38
C ILE A 199 1.57 -16.46 -3.79
N PHE A 200 1.70 -16.11 -2.51
CA PHE A 200 2.97 -16.09 -1.77
C PHE A 200 3.20 -17.32 -0.87
N ASP A 201 2.47 -18.43 -1.09
CA ASP A 201 2.57 -19.63 -0.25
C ASP A 201 2.16 -19.43 1.22
N GLU A 202 1.39 -18.37 1.48
CA GLU A 202 0.79 -18.08 2.77
C GLU A 202 -0.72 -18.34 2.67
N THR A 203 -1.28 -19.11 3.61
CA THR A 203 -2.73 -19.34 3.67
C THR A 203 -3.38 -18.32 4.61
N PRO A 204 -4.42 -17.58 4.15
CA PRO A 204 -5.18 -16.69 5.03
C PRO A 204 -5.81 -17.46 6.21
N PRO A 205 -5.68 -16.98 7.46
CA PRO A 205 -6.19 -17.65 8.66
C PRO A 205 -7.70 -17.44 8.87
N MET A 206 -8.46 -17.29 7.79
CA MET A 206 -9.90 -17.05 7.80
C MET A 206 -10.54 -17.66 6.54
N PRO A 207 -11.87 -17.86 6.52
CA PRO A 207 -12.59 -18.22 5.29
C PRO A 207 -12.30 -17.22 4.16
N ILE A 208 -12.10 -17.73 2.94
CA ILE A 208 -11.75 -16.92 1.77
C ILE A 208 -12.84 -16.95 0.71
N ILE A 209 -13.03 -15.82 0.05
CA ILE A 209 -13.77 -15.67 -1.19
C ILE A 209 -12.76 -15.17 -2.23
N LYS A 210 -12.46 -16.02 -3.21
CA LYS A 210 -11.58 -15.65 -4.33
C LYS A 210 -12.37 -14.81 -5.33
N LEU A 211 -11.90 -13.59 -5.55
CA LEU A 211 -12.40 -12.69 -6.58
C LEU A 211 -11.75 -13.02 -7.92
N ASP A 212 -12.52 -12.95 -8.99
CA ASP A 212 -11.98 -13.04 -10.35
C ASP A 212 -11.22 -11.74 -10.71
N SER A 213 -10.18 -11.84 -11.53
CA SER A 213 -9.40 -10.65 -11.94
C SER A 213 -10.25 -9.64 -12.73
N SER A 214 -11.33 -10.09 -13.38
CA SER A 214 -12.31 -9.21 -14.03
C SER A 214 -13.02 -8.27 -13.05
N GLU A 215 -13.20 -8.66 -11.79
CA GLU A 215 -13.77 -7.78 -10.76
C GLU A 215 -12.86 -6.59 -10.48
N LEU A 216 -11.56 -6.86 -10.39
CA LEU A 216 -10.55 -5.83 -10.20
C LEU A 216 -10.42 -4.94 -11.43
N LEU A 217 -10.39 -5.54 -12.63
CA LEU A 217 -10.34 -4.83 -13.90
C LEU A 217 -11.52 -3.86 -14.05
N ALA A 218 -12.75 -4.32 -13.74
CA ALA A 218 -13.94 -3.49 -13.80
C ALA A 218 -13.90 -2.31 -12.82
N ARG A 219 -13.16 -2.41 -11.70
CA ARG A 219 -12.92 -1.26 -10.81
C ARG A 219 -11.89 -0.30 -11.39
N PHE A 220 -10.82 -0.79 -12.01
CA PHE A 220 -9.87 0.09 -12.69
C PHE A 220 -10.51 0.86 -13.85
N GLU A 221 -11.37 0.22 -14.63
CA GLU A 221 -12.09 0.85 -15.74
C GLU A 221 -12.94 2.06 -15.31
N GLN A 222 -13.56 2.00 -14.12
CA GLN A 222 -14.35 3.10 -13.56
C GLN A 222 -13.52 4.37 -13.34
N PHE A 223 -12.22 4.23 -13.07
CA PHE A 223 -11.32 5.37 -12.82
C PHE A 223 -10.68 5.92 -14.09
N THR A 224 -10.98 5.37 -15.26
CA THR A 224 -10.35 5.83 -16.50
C THR A 224 -10.68 7.27 -16.88
N SER A 225 -11.72 7.87 -16.29
CA SER A 225 -12.04 9.30 -16.41
C SER A 225 -11.04 10.22 -15.71
N PHE A 226 -10.21 9.70 -14.80
CA PHE A 226 -9.14 10.47 -14.14
C PHE A 226 -7.91 10.66 -15.04
N VAL A 227 -7.85 9.95 -16.15
CA VAL A 227 -6.75 10.01 -17.09
C VAL A 227 -7.04 11.07 -18.15
N ASP A 228 -6.17 12.08 -18.27
CA ASP A 228 -6.30 13.10 -19.31
C ASP A 228 -6.00 12.50 -20.69
N VAL A 229 -6.93 12.71 -21.62
CA VAL A 229 -6.82 12.26 -23.01
C VAL A 229 -5.62 12.92 -23.72
N ALA A 230 -5.30 14.17 -23.39
CA ALA A 230 -4.16 14.86 -23.98
C ALA A 230 -2.83 14.21 -23.53
N GLN A 231 -2.71 13.86 -22.26
CA GLN A 231 -1.54 13.15 -21.71
C GLN A 231 -1.41 11.75 -22.33
N VAL A 232 -2.52 11.03 -22.50
CA VAL A 232 -2.52 9.73 -23.19
C VAL A 232 -2.02 9.88 -24.62
N ALA A 233 -2.52 10.87 -25.36
CA ALA A 233 -2.09 11.12 -26.73
C ALA A 233 -0.60 11.46 -26.81
N GLU A 234 -0.09 12.27 -25.89
CA GLU A 234 1.35 12.61 -25.81
C GLU A 234 2.21 11.36 -25.59
N VAL A 235 1.83 10.51 -24.62
CA VAL A 235 2.55 9.26 -24.37
C VAL A 235 2.47 8.32 -25.58
N GLN A 236 1.28 8.15 -26.18
CA GLN A 236 1.09 7.31 -27.36
C GLN A 236 1.94 7.78 -28.55
N THR A 237 1.97 9.09 -28.83
CA THR A 237 2.82 9.67 -29.88
C THR A 237 4.30 9.42 -29.59
N ALA A 238 4.72 9.56 -28.32
CA ALA A 238 6.11 9.34 -27.96
C ALA A 238 6.56 7.87 -28.09
N ILE A 239 5.64 6.90 -27.93
CA ILE A 239 5.97 5.47 -27.96
C ILE A 239 5.62 4.76 -29.27
N GLU A 240 4.93 5.40 -30.21
CA GLU A 240 4.33 4.76 -31.41
C GLU A 240 5.32 3.92 -32.22
N HIS A 241 6.57 4.38 -32.33
CA HIS A 241 7.61 3.75 -33.14
C HIS A 241 8.88 3.38 -32.36
N SER A 242 8.81 3.36 -31.03
CA SER A 242 9.96 3.13 -30.16
C SER A 242 9.75 1.90 -29.27
N PRO A 243 10.80 1.10 -29.01
CA PRO A 243 10.77 0.12 -27.93
C PRO A 243 10.51 0.82 -26.59
N VAL A 244 9.61 0.27 -25.78
CA VAL A 244 9.19 0.92 -24.53
C VAL A 244 9.71 0.16 -23.33
N SER A 245 10.41 0.86 -22.45
CA SER A 245 10.67 0.42 -21.08
C SER A 245 9.70 1.13 -20.14
N ILE A 246 9.07 0.41 -19.22
CA ILE A 246 8.24 0.98 -18.15
C ILE A 246 8.92 0.66 -16.83
N LEU A 247 9.24 1.67 -16.03
CA LEU A 247 9.77 1.49 -14.68
C LEU A 247 8.69 1.81 -13.65
N LEU A 248 8.32 0.80 -12.87
CA LEU A 248 7.49 0.94 -11.67
C LEU A 248 8.42 1.05 -10.46
N THR A 249 8.55 2.25 -9.90
CA THR A 249 9.42 2.47 -8.74
C THR A 249 8.74 2.00 -7.44
N SER A 250 9.51 2.04 -6.37
CA SER A 250 9.10 1.74 -4.99
C SER A 250 9.74 2.77 -4.07
N ASN A 251 9.18 2.92 -2.88
CA ASN A 251 9.56 3.92 -1.90
C ASN A 251 10.59 3.40 -0.88
N PHE A 252 11.70 2.82 -1.34
CA PHE A 252 12.63 2.14 -0.41
C PHE A 252 13.36 3.11 0.50
N SER A 253 13.76 4.28 0.01
CA SER A 253 14.43 5.27 0.83
C SER A 253 13.50 6.01 1.78
N GLU A 254 12.25 6.24 1.39
CA GLU A 254 11.20 6.76 2.29
C GLU A 254 10.80 5.72 3.34
N GLY A 255 11.11 4.44 3.09
CA GLY A 255 10.95 3.34 4.04
C GLY A 255 12.19 3.04 4.88
N ASP A 256 13.24 3.88 4.83
CA ASP A 256 14.51 3.73 5.54
C ASP A 256 15.22 2.38 5.29
N ARG A 257 15.13 1.83 4.06
CA ARG A 257 15.78 0.55 3.69
C ARG A 257 17.11 0.72 2.95
N ILE A 258 17.31 1.92 2.40
CA ILE A 258 18.38 2.31 1.49
C ILE A 258 18.42 3.85 1.47
N SER A 259 19.59 4.48 1.31
CA SER A 259 19.65 5.92 1.10
C SER A 259 19.09 6.31 -0.28
N GLN A 260 18.58 7.54 -0.43
CA GLN A 260 18.09 8.01 -1.74
C GLN A 260 19.16 7.88 -2.84
N ASP A 261 20.40 8.27 -2.56
CA ASP A 261 21.50 8.17 -3.53
C ASP A 261 21.81 6.74 -3.96
N ASN A 262 21.73 5.79 -3.02
CA ASN A 262 21.91 4.38 -3.32
C ASN A 262 20.73 3.81 -4.09
N GLU A 263 19.50 4.26 -3.81
CA GLU A 263 18.31 3.84 -4.55
C GLU A 263 18.38 4.26 -6.02
N LEU A 264 18.82 5.49 -6.30
CA LEU A 264 19.06 5.97 -7.68
C LEU A 264 20.08 5.09 -8.42
N LYS A 265 21.20 4.76 -7.75
CA LYS A 265 22.23 3.86 -8.32
C LYS A 265 21.70 2.45 -8.54
N ALA A 266 20.90 1.93 -7.62
CA ALA A 266 20.29 0.61 -7.76
C ALA A 266 19.36 0.51 -8.98
N TYR A 267 18.51 1.52 -9.22
CA TYR A 267 17.69 1.57 -10.43
C TYR A 267 18.53 1.65 -11.71
N ARG A 268 19.58 2.47 -11.72
CA ARG A 268 20.48 2.57 -12.87
C ARG A 268 21.16 1.23 -13.15
N ASP A 269 21.79 0.64 -12.15
CA ASP A 269 22.47 -0.66 -12.29
C ASP A 269 21.49 -1.74 -12.75
N PHE A 270 20.26 -1.74 -12.24
CA PHE A 270 19.23 -2.70 -12.63
C PHE A 270 18.83 -2.54 -14.09
N LEU A 271 18.55 -1.32 -14.55
CA LEU A 271 18.19 -1.09 -15.94
C LEU A 271 19.35 -1.44 -16.89
N THR A 272 20.59 -1.10 -16.52
CA THR A 272 21.79 -1.41 -17.32
C THR A 272 22.19 -2.88 -17.30
N SER A 273 21.66 -3.68 -16.37
CA SER A 273 21.84 -5.15 -16.38
C SER A 273 21.10 -5.83 -17.54
N TYR A 274 20.23 -5.10 -18.23
CA TYR A 274 19.54 -5.54 -19.44
C TYR A 274 19.99 -4.73 -20.64
N GLU A 275 19.96 -5.34 -21.82
CA GLU A 275 20.22 -4.64 -23.07
C GLU A 275 19.11 -3.60 -23.29
N ILE A 276 19.47 -2.32 -23.40
CA ILE A 276 18.53 -1.23 -23.70
C ILE A 276 18.56 -0.98 -25.21
N PRO A 277 17.45 -1.21 -25.95
CA PRO A 277 17.42 -0.96 -27.37
C PRO A 277 17.73 0.51 -27.70
N PRO A 278 18.44 0.78 -28.81
CA PRO A 278 18.57 2.13 -29.34
C PRO A 278 17.19 2.76 -29.56
N ASN A 279 17.08 4.08 -29.36
CA ASN A 279 15.83 4.84 -29.54
C ASN A 279 14.67 4.40 -28.64
N SER A 280 14.97 3.72 -27.53
CA SER A 280 13.95 3.33 -26.55
C SER A 280 13.47 4.51 -25.73
N VAL A 281 12.20 4.45 -25.35
CA VAL A 281 11.54 5.41 -24.48
C VAL A 281 11.34 4.76 -23.11
N LEU A 282 11.71 5.47 -22.05
CA LEU A 282 11.43 5.06 -20.69
C LEU A 282 10.21 5.82 -20.16
N VAL A 283 9.21 5.09 -19.69
CA VAL A 283 8.10 5.64 -18.92
C VAL A 283 8.32 5.30 -17.46
N ILE A 284 8.49 6.30 -16.60
CA ILE A 284 8.62 6.11 -15.16
C ILE A 284 7.28 6.40 -14.51
N LYS A 285 6.71 5.39 -13.86
CA LYS A 285 5.56 5.53 -12.97
C LYS A 285 6.06 5.49 -11.52
N PRO A 286 6.04 6.63 -10.82
CA PRO A 286 6.39 6.68 -9.40
C PRO A 286 5.45 5.83 -8.54
N HIS A 287 5.96 5.31 -7.43
CA HIS A 287 5.13 4.84 -6.34
C HIS A 287 4.41 6.06 -5.74
N PRO A 288 3.12 5.94 -5.33
CA PRO A 288 2.38 7.03 -4.68
C PRO A 288 2.98 7.58 -3.37
N ARG A 289 4.12 7.03 -2.93
CA ARG A 289 4.82 7.36 -1.68
C ARG A 289 6.27 7.77 -1.95
N ASP A 290 6.66 7.91 -3.21
CA ASP A 290 7.99 8.37 -3.56
C ASP A 290 8.14 9.87 -3.28
N ASP A 291 9.34 10.28 -2.88
CA ASP A 291 9.71 11.68 -2.90
C ASP A 291 9.83 12.17 -4.36
N LEU A 292 9.12 13.24 -4.68
CA LEU A 292 9.08 13.77 -6.05
C LEU A 292 10.46 14.26 -6.53
N SER A 293 11.29 14.81 -5.63
CA SER A 293 12.65 15.24 -5.97
C SER A 293 13.54 14.04 -6.31
N LYS A 294 13.38 12.90 -5.62
CA LYS A 294 14.06 11.64 -5.95
C LYS A 294 13.69 11.19 -7.37
N ILE A 295 12.43 11.29 -7.77
CA ILE A 295 11.99 10.91 -9.13
C ILE A 295 12.61 11.79 -10.21
N TYR A 296 12.70 13.11 -10.00
CA TYR A 296 13.38 13.99 -10.96
C TYR A 296 14.88 13.67 -11.06
N ARG A 297 15.55 13.41 -9.94
CA ARG A 297 16.95 12.97 -9.92
C ARG A 297 17.14 11.61 -10.61
N LEU A 298 16.16 10.71 -10.50
CA LEU A 298 16.15 9.43 -11.21
C LEU A 298 16.11 9.66 -12.73
N LYS A 299 15.23 10.52 -13.23
CA LYS A 299 15.19 10.91 -14.65
C LYS A 299 16.54 11.39 -15.14
N GLU A 300 17.16 12.34 -14.42
CA GLU A 300 18.48 12.88 -14.77
C GLU A 300 19.53 11.76 -14.83
N SER A 301 19.54 10.89 -13.82
CA SER A 301 20.49 9.77 -13.73
C SER A 301 20.33 8.69 -14.80
N LEU A 302 19.24 8.70 -15.57
CA LEU A 302 18.96 7.73 -16.64
C LEU A 302 18.94 8.38 -18.03
N SER A 303 19.13 9.70 -18.11
CA SER A 303 18.97 10.50 -19.34
C SER A 303 19.96 10.15 -20.45
N ASP A 304 21.09 9.54 -20.12
CA ASP A 304 22.08 9.04 -21.07
C ASP A 304 21.74 7.64 -21.62
N LEU A 305 20.80 6.92 -21.00
CA LEU A 305 20.44 5.54 -21.37
C LEU A 305 19.26 5.45 -22.34
N TYR A 306 18.39 6.46 -22.36
CA TYR A 306 17.14 6.45 -23.12
C TYR A 306 17.03 7.70 -24.00
N GLN A 307 16.40 7.56 -25.17
CA GLN A 307 16.22 8.70 -26.07
C GLN A 307 15.23 9.73 -25.48
N ASN A 308 14.20 9.23 -24.81
CA ASN A 308 13.21 10.03 -24.12
C ASN A 308 12.82 9.37 -22.80
N ILE A 309 12.56 10.20 -21.78
CA ILE A 309 12.07 9.75 -20.48
C ILE A 309 10.81 10.55 -20.13
N ILE A 310 9.69 9.83 -20.06
CA ILE A 310 8.38 10.33 -19.69
C ILE A 310 8.19 10.06 -18.21
N LEU A 311 7.89 11.11 -17.44
CA LEU A 311 7.55 11.00 -16.03
C LEU A 311 6.04 11.11 -15.86
N LEU A 312 5.44 10.14 -15.17
CA LEU A 312 4.02 10.19 -14.80
C LEU A 312 3.87 10.85 -13.43
N THR A 313 4.27 12.13 -13.34
CA THR A 313 4.36 12.91 -12.09
C THR A 313 3.26 13.95 -11.91
N ASP A 314 2.39 14.16 -12.89
CA ASP A 314 1.20 14.98 -12.71
C ASP A 314 0.36 14.43 -11.56
N LEU A 315 -0.24 15.30 -10.74
CA LEU A 315 -0.93 14.92 -9.51
C LEU A 315 -1.92 13.76 -9.69
N ASN A 316 -2.69 13.78 -10.79
CA ASN A 316 -3.63 12.71 -11.11
C ASN A 316 -2.90 11.40 -11.40
N LEU A 317 -1.83 11.41 -12.20
CA LEU A 317 -1.10 10.19 -12.60
C LEU A 317 -0.17 9.66 -11.50
N PHE A 318 0.34 10.54 -10.63
CA PHE A 318 1.25 10.17 -9.56
C PHE A 318 0.55 9.25 -8.55
N PHE A 319 -0.66 9.60 -8.12
CA PHE A 319 -1.43 8.82 -7.14
C PHE A 319 -2.36 7.77 -7.76
N LEU A 320 -2.70 7.87 -9.03
CA LEU A 320 -3.55 6.88 -9.72
C LEU A 320 -2.82 5.52 -9.82
N PRO A 321 -3.52 4.39 -9.57
CA PRO A 321 -2.97 3.07 -9.86
C PRO A 321 -2.56 2.97 -11.33
N PHE A 322 -1.39 2.40 -11.59
CA PHE A 322 -0.79 2.40 -12.93
C PHE A 322 -1.68 1.69 -13.96
N GLU A 323 -2.42 0.68 -13.52
CA GLU A 323 -3.32 -0.14 -14.33
C GLU A 323 -4.39 0.71 -15.04
N VAL A 324 -4.86 1.79 -14.39
CA VAL A 324 -5.86 2.70 -14.98
C VAL A 324 -5.27 3.48 -16.15
N PHE A 325 -4.04 3.99 -15.99
CA PHE A 325 -3.33 4.64 -17.08
C PHE A 325 -2.95 3.64 -18.16
N PHE A 326 -2.54 2.43 -17.77
CA PHE A 326 -2.13 1.35 -18.66
C PHE A 326 -3.22 0.99 -19.66
N LEU A 327 -4.47 0.85 -19.18
CA LEU A 327 -5.68 0.61 -19.99
C LEU A 327 -5.86 1.60 -21.16
N LYS A 328 -5.46 2.86 -20.97
CA LYS A 328 -5.64 3.92 -21.97
C LYS A 328 -4.42 4.08 -22.87
N ALA A 329 -3.22 4.02 -22.29
CA ALA A 329 -2.00 4.39 -23.00
C ALA A 329 -1.33 3.24 -23.76
N PHE A 330 -1.51 1.98 -23.35
CA PHE A 330 -0.71 0.86 -23.85
C PHE A 330 -1.57 -0.27 -24.43
N GLN A 331 -1.93 -0.18 -25.71
CA GLN A 331 -2.82 -1.16 -26.37
C GLN A 331 -2.11 -2.21 -27.25
N SER A 332 -0.88 -1.98 -27.73
CA SER A 332 -0.21 -2.93 -28.65
C SER A 332 1.31 -2.73 -28.81
N SER A 333 2.00 -2.18 -27.81
CA SER A 333 3.42 -1.83 -27.94
C SER A 333 4.34 -2.97 -27.47
N ASN A 334 5.54 -3.07 -28.06
CA ASN A 334 6.61 -3.93 -27.53
C ASN A 334 7.14 -3.33 -26.22
N ILE A 335 6.55 -3.76 -25.10
CA ILE A 335 6.74 -3.20 -23.76
C ILE A 335 7.60 -4.14 -22.93
N ARG A 336 8.56 -3.56 -22.20
CA ARG A 336 9.30 -4.23 -21.13
C ARG A 336 9.02 -3.51 -19.82
N VAL A 337 8.46 -4.23 -18.86
CA VAL A 337 8.17 -3.67 -17.54
C VAL A 337 9.30 -4.04 -16.59
N PHE A 338 9.78 -3.07 -15.83
CA PHE A 338 10.75 -3.21 -14.76
C PHE A 338 10.04 -2.86 -13.46
N ALA A 339 9.99 -3.79 -12.52
CA ALA A 339 9.28 -3.61 -11.27
C ALA A 339 10.07 -4.21 -10.11
N VAL A 340 10.07 -3.51 -8.98
CA VAL A 340 10.85 -3.90 -7.80
C VAL A 340 9.96 -4.23 -6.60
N SER A 341 8.66 -4.30 -6.80
CA SER A 341 7.64 -4.57 -5.77
C SER A 341 6.53 -5.47 -6.33
N SER A 342 5.51 -5.75 -5.51
CA SER A 342 4.32 -6.50 -5.91
C SER A 342 3.52 -5.85 -7.04
N ALA A 343 3.83 -4.60 -7.41
CA ALA A 343 3.31 -3.97 -8.63
C ALA A 343 3.67 -4.76 -9.91
N CYS A 344 4.65 -5.67 -9.86
CA CYS A 344 4.94 -6.58 -10.98
C CYS A 344 3.78 -7.52 -11.31
N LEU A 345 2.93 -7.86 -10.33
CA LEU A 345 1.89 -8.88 -10.46
C LEU A 345 0.69 -8.38 -11.24
N SER A 346 0.33 -7.11 -11.09
CA SER A 346 -0.93 -6.57 -11.62
C SER A 346 -0.96 -6.55 -13.14
N LEU A 347 0.12 -6.12 -13.79
CA LEU A 347 0.17 -6.07 -15.25
C LEU A 347 0.20 -7.45 -15.89
N LYS A 348 0.88 -8.42 -15.25
CA LYS A 348 0.84 -9.82 -15.69
C LYS A 348 -0.55 -10.40 -15.52
N LEU A 349 -1.19 -10.17 -14.37
CA LEU A 349 -2.53 -10.69 -14.07
C LEU A 349 -3.62 -10.13 -14.99
N LEU A 350 -3.58 -8.83 -15.27
CA LEU A 350 -4.68 -8.12 -15.94
C LEU A 350 -4.47 -7.96 -17.45
N PHE A 351 -3.22 -7.92 -17.91
CA PHE A 351 -2.88 -7.59 -19.29
C PHE A 351 -1.90 -8.60 -19.94
N ASP A 352 -1.55 -9.67 -19.23
CA ASP A 352 -0.55 -10.66 -19.66
C ASP A 352 0.83 -10.05 -19.99
N VAL A 353 1.19 -8.95 -19.32
CA VAL A 353 2.49 -8.27 -19.50
C VAL A 353 3.43 -8.62 -18.34
N PRO A 354 4.41 -9.52 -18.53
CA PRO A 354 5.36 -9.88 -17.48
C PRO A 354 6.33 -8.73 -17.17
N SER A 355 6.81 -8.72 -15.93
CA SER A 355 7.85 -7.77 -15.49
C SER A 355 9.19 -8.47 -15.30
N LEU A 356 10.26 -7.73 -15.56
CA LEU A 356 11.60 -7.96 -15.03
C LEU A 356 11.61 -7.50 -13.58
N ILE A 357 11.96 -8.40 -12.66
CA ILE A 357 11.72 -8.21 -11.24
C ILE A 357 13.03 -7.96 -10.50
N GLY A 358 13.00 -6.97 -9.61
CA GLY A 358 13.94 -6.87 -8.51
C GLY A 358 15.33 -6.37 -8.88
N PHE A 359 16.13 -6.02 -7.88
CA PHE A 359 17.48 -5.55 -8.05
C PHE A 359 18.48 -6.69 -8.19
N ASN A 360 18.11 -7.97 -8.02
CA ASN A 360 19.04 -9.10 -7.95
C ASN A 360 19.99 -9.03 -6.74
N ALA A 361 20.73 -10.12 -6.51
CA ALA A 361 21.56 -10.28 -5.31
C ALA A 361 22.71 -9.28 -5.22
N ASP A 362 23.34 -8.97 -6.35
CA ASP A 362 24.54 -8.14 -6.43
C ASP A 362 24.22 -6.68 -6.11
N ILE A 363 23.18 -6.12 -6.73
CA ILE A 363 22.75 -4.74 -6.51
C ILE A 363 22.15 -4.60 -5.10
N THR A 364 21.33 -5.58 -4.67
CA THR A 364 20.74 -5.56 -3.32
C THR A 364 21.82 -5.51 -2.24
N THR A 365 22.82 -6.41 -2.31
CA THR A 365 23.89 -6.47 -1.31
C THR A 365 24.77 -5.22 -1.31
N ARG A 366 24.94 -4.58 -2.48
CA ARG A 366 25.77 -3.40 -2.64
C ARG A 366 25.14 -2.13 -2.06
N TYR A 367 23.83 -1.98 -2.20
CA TYR A 367 23.16 -0.69 -1.98
C TYR A 367 22.21 -0.64 -0.79
N PHE A 368 21.56 -1.75 -0.43
CA PHE A 368 20.64 -1.79 0.70
C PHE A 368 21.39 -1.81 2.03
N ASP A 369 20.75 -1.30 3.07
CA ASP A 369 21.30 -1.40 4.41
C ASP A 369 21.39 -2.88 4.84
N PRO A 370 22.48 -3.32 5.50
CA PRO A 370 22.77 -4.74 5.72
C PRO A 370 21.65 -5.53 6.39
N GLU A 371 20.88 -4.87 7.27
CA GLU A 371 19.77 -5.48 8.00
C GLU A 371 18.54 -5.79 7.12
N PHE A 372 18.42 -5.16 5.95
CA PHE A 372 17.32 -5.37 5.01
C PHE A 372 17.68 -6.30 3.84
N VAL A 373 18.96 -6.57 3.60
CA VAL A 373 19.43 -7.39 2.45
C VAL A 373 18.73 -8.75 2.43
N ALA A 374 18.75 -9.50 3.54
CA ALA A 374 18.16 -10.85 3.58
C ALA A 374 16.65 -10.84 3.28
N ALA A 375 15.89 -9.94 3.92
CA ALA A 375 14.46 -9.80 3.69
C ALA A 375 14.14 -9.36 2.25
N ARG A 376 14.99 -8.51 1.66
CA ARG A 376 14.84 -8.06 0.27
C ARG A 376 15.06 -9.20 -0.72
N LEU A 377 16.09 -10.01 -0.54
CA LEU A 377 16.36 -11.18 -1.39
C LEU A 377 15.25 -12.24 -1.29
N GLU A 378 14.77 -12.50 -0.08
CA GLU A 378 13.61 -13.37 0.16
C GLU A 378 12.38 -12.85 -0.61
N HIS A 379 12.08 -11.56 -0.48
CA HIS A 379 10.97 -10.94 -1.18
C HIS A 379 11.09 -11.02 -2.70
N GLU A 380 12.26 -10.76 -3.29
CA GLU A 380 12.46 -10.89 -4.75
C GLU A 380 12.21 -12.31 -5.24
N GLN A 381 12.72 -13.31 -4.52
CA GLN A 381 12.46 -14.72 -4.86
C GLN A 381 10.97 -15.05 -4.79
N THR A 382 10.28 -14.55 -3.75
CA THR A 382 8.82 -14.69 -3.62
C THR A 382 8.07 -14.06 -4.79
N LEU A 383 8.49 -12.87 -5.27
CA LEU A 383 7.88 -12.23 -6.44
C LEU A 383 8.13 -13.00 -7.74
N HIS A 384 9.33 -13.54 -7.94
CA HIS A 384 9.62 -14.40 -9.09
C HIS A 384 8.74 -15.66 -9.10
N ASN A 385 8.59 -16.32 -7.95
CA ASN A 385 7.71 -17.48 -7.81
C ASN A 385 6.25 -17.11 -8.07
N ALA A 386 5.80 -15.96 -7.58
CA ALA A 386 4.45 -15.45 -7.79
C ALA A 386 4.16 -15.19 -9.28
N ILE A 387 5.06 -14.51 -9.99
CA ILE A 387 4.90 -14.28 -11.45
C ILE A 387 4.87 -15.59 -12.23
N ALA A 388 5.69 -16.59 -11.86
CA ALA A 388 5.70 -17.88 -12.55
C ALA A 388 4.40 -18.69 -12.38
N ARG A 389 3.53 -18.30 -11.43
CA ARG A 389 2.23 -18.94 -11.17
C ARG A 389 1.06 -18.25 -11.88
N LEU A 390 1.28 -17.05 -12.43
CA LEU A 390 0.32 -16.27 -13.22
C LEU A 390 0.54 -16.55 -14.71
#